data_AF-A0A940AVU7-F1
#
_entry.id   AF-A0A940AVU7-F1
#
_cell.length_a   1.000
_cell.length_b   1.000
_cell.length_c   1.000
_cell.angle_alpha   90.00
_cell.angle_beta   90.00
_cell.angle_gamma   90.00
#
_symmetry.space_group_name_H-M   'P 1'
#
loop_
_entity.id
_entity.type
_entity.pdbx_description
1 polymer ?
#
loop_
_entity_poly.entity_id
_entity_poly.type
_entity_poly.pdbx_seq_one_letter_code
_entity_poly.pdbx_strand_id
1 'polypeptide(L)'
;MNSKKFFIFISVLSAFFQVSAKCILFVDRDGDGFGREKAVFDYDCPDDNDIPTGYSRKGGDCNDNNRYVNPKAEELCNGIDDNCDGIVDPENSKDCNRYYKDIDYDGFGTDESRCLCVSEGDFRALERGDCNDKNPKIHPDAKEICNDLDDNCNGETDEGENITNCRPFYRDSDGDGFGIGDESKCLCKPDGIFRAEKTGDCNDNNPEIYPGAYEHFDRLDNNCNGIIDENPGNLPPPPPRPKPKNY
;
A
#
# COMPACT_ATOMS: atom_id res chain seq x y z
N MET A 1 -9.19 14.37 -112.57
CA MET A 1 -8.12 15.12 -111.87
C MET A 1 -8.53 15.31 -110.41
N ASN A 2 -7.65 14.87 -109.50
CA ASN A 2 -7.30 15.42 -108.19
C ASN A 2 -8.01 16.74 -107.78
N SER A 3 -8.33 17.02 -106.50
CA SER A 3 -7.65 16.60 -105.28
C SER A 3 -8.47 17.00 -104.03
N LYS A 4 -8.22 16.26 -102.95
CA LYS A 4 -8.19 16.69 -101.54
C LYS A 4 -9.52 16.85 -100.77
N LYS A 5 -9.82 15.76 -100.06
CA LYS A 5 -10.55 15.68 -98.78
C LYS A 5 -10.00 16.69 -97.77
N PHE A 6 -10.89 17.34 -97.02
CA PHE A 6 -10.55 17.95 -95.73
C PHE A 6 -11.66 17.60 -94.73
N PHE A 7 -11.34 16.68 -93.82
CA PHE A 7 -12.16 16.36 -92.66
C PHE A 7 -11.91 17.44 -91.61
N ILE A 8 -12.94 18.19 -91.24
CA ILE A 8 -12.87 19.08 -90.08
C ILE A 8 -13.43 18.30 -88.89
N PHE A 9 -12.53 17.85 -88.03
CA PHE A 9 -12.86 17.34 -86.70
C PHE A 9 -13.33 18.52 -85.86
N ILE A 10 -14.62 18.55 -85.52
CA ILE A 10 -15.13 19.42 -84.46
C ILE A 10 -14.70 18.77 -83.14
N SER A 11 -13.61 19.29 -82.56
CA SER A 11 -13.14 18.95 -81.23
C SER A 11 -14.21 19.34 -80.21
N VAL A 12 -14.80 18.35 -79.55
CA VAL A 12 -15.57 18.57 -78.32
C VAL A 12 -14.55 18.93 -77.25
N LEU A 13 -14.39 20.22 -77.02
CA LEU A 13 -13.63 20.72 -75.88
C LEU A 13 -14.47 20.44 -74.63
N SER A 14 -14.32 19.23 -74.06
CA SER A 14 -14.80 18.92 -72.73
C SER A 14 -14.07 19.84 -71.75
N ALA A 15 -14.75 20.90 -71.33
CA ALA A 15 -14.33 21.67 -70.16
C ALA A 15 -14.39 20.71 -68.97
N PHE A 16 -13.23 20.21 -68.54
CA PHE A 16 -13.09 19.59 -67.23
C PHE A 16 -13.35 20.70 -66.20
N PHE A 17 -14.58 20.76 -65.69
CA PHE A 17 -14.88 21.46 -64.45
C PHE A 17 -14.16 20.70 -63.34
N GLN A 18 -12.92 21.10 -63.05
CA GLN A 18 -12.21 20.62 -61.87
C GLN A 18 -12.90 21.27 -60.68
N VAL A 19 -13.76 20.51 -60.00
CA VAL A 19 -14.30 20.93 -58.70
C VAL A 19 -13.10 20.98 -57.77
N SER A 20 -12.55 22.17 -57.57
CA SER A 20 -11.47 22.34 -56.61
C SER A 20 -12.03 22.10 -55.21
N ALA A 21 -11.61 21.01 -54.58
CA ALA A 21 -11.85 20.77 -53.18
C ALA A 21 -10.85 21.63 -52.40
N LYS A 22 -11.38 22.62 -51.68
CA LYS A 22 -10.60 23.45 -50.77
C LYS A 22 -10.37 22.66 -49.49
N CYS A 23 -9.11 22.49 -49.10
CA CYS A 23 -8.77 21.84 -47.84
C CYS A 23 -8.39 22.87 -46.77
N ILE A 24 -8.71 22.56 -45.52
CA ILE A 24 -8.23 23.30 -44.36
C ILE A 24 -6.90 22.65 -43.95
N LEU A 25 -5.84 23.45 -43.91
CA LEU A 25 -4.51 23.01 -43.49
C LEU A 25 -4.09 23.78 -42.23
N PHE A 26 -3.48 23.06 -41.30
CA PHE A 26 -2.92 23.58 -40.06
C PHE A 26 -1.41 23.51 -40.15
N VAL A 27 -0.70 24.53 -39.65
CA VAL A 27 0.77 24.47 -39.56
C VAL A 27 1.13 23.36 -38.57
N ASP A 28 1.97 22.45 -39.01
CA ASP A 28 2.48 21.28 -38.26
C ASP A 28 4.00 21.39 -38.27
N ARG A 29 4.53 22.03 -37.23
CA ARG A 29 5.95 22.39 -37.11
C ARG A 29 6.79 21.25 -36.54
N ASP A 30 6.22 20.41 -35.68
CA ASP A 30 6.95 19.31 -35.04
C ASP A 30 6.77 17.95 -35.73
N GLY A 31 5.86 17.87 -36.70
CA GLY A 31 5.71 16.74 -37.61
C GLY A 31 5.02 15.54 -36.99
N ASP A 32 4.14 15.72 -36.01
CA ASP A 32 3.37 14.64 -35.41
C ASP A 32 2.06 14.31 -36.14
N GLY A 33 1.70 15.12 -37.13
CA GLY A 33 0.51 14.95 -37.95
C GLY A 33 -0.72 15.64 -37.40
N PHE A 34 -0.58 16.50 -36.39
CA PHE A 34 -1.56 17.49 -35.98
C PHE A 34 -0.94 18.88 -36.09
N GLY A 35 -1.75 19.88 -36.39
CA GLY A 35 -1.29 21.26 -36.44
C GLY A 35 -2.09 22.15 -35.49
N ARG A 36 -1.49 23.28 -35.13
CA ARG A 36 -2.12 24.28 -34.25
C ARG A 36 -3.46 24.76 -34.82
N GLU A 37 -4.40 25.14 -33.95
CA GLU A 37 -5.79 25.50 -34.34
C GLU A 37 -5.95 26.59 -35.40
N LYS A 38 -4.94 27.45 -35.63
CA LYS A 38 -5.01 28.50 -36.65
C LYS A 38 -4.81 27.91 -38.05
N ALA A 39 -5.93 27.50 -38.64
CA ALA A 39 -6.03 27.12 -40.05
C ALA A 39 -5.47 28.22 -40.98
N VAL A 40 -4.70 27.80 -41.98
CA VAL A 40 -4.30 28.63 -43.13
C VAL A 40 -5.29 28.35 -44.26
N PHE A 41 -5.92 29.41 -44.77
CA PHE A 41 -7.02 29.32 -45.74
C PHE A 41 -6.57 28.88 -47.14
N ASP A 42 -7.43 28.04 -47.71
CA ASP A 42 -7.80 27.96 -49.13
C ASP A 42 -6.69 27.56 -50.10
N TYR A 43 -6.14 26.36 -49.89
CA TYR A 43 -5.33 25.68 -50.89
C TYR A 43 -6.22 24.74 -51.71
N ASP A 44 -6.14 24.85 -53.04
CA ASP A 44 -6.71 23.89 -53.97
C ASP A 44 -5.93 22.57 -53.79
N CYS A 45 -6.44 21.65 -52.98
CA CYS A 45 -5.82 20.34 -52.72
C CYS A 45 -6.62 19.25 -53.45
N PRO A 46 -6.15 18.77 -54.62
CA PRO A 46 -6.93 17.86 -55.46
C PRO A 46 -7.05 16.43 -54.91
N ASP A 47 -6.18 16.00 -54.00
CA ASP A 47 -6.26 14.70 -53.31
C ASP A 47 -5.55 14.70 -51.94
N ASP A 48 -5.68 13.59 -51.19
CA ASP A 48 -5.13 13.40 -49.83
C ASP A 48 -3.60 13.37 -49.76
N ASN A 49 -2.90 13.26 -50.90
CA ASN A 49 -1.44 13.16 -50.94
C ASN A 49 -0.74 14.50 -51.22
N ASP A 50 -1.49 15.55 -51.53
CA ASP A 50 -0.96 16.89 -51.82
C ASP A 50 -1.01 17.82 -50.59
N ILE A 51 -0.42 17.35 -49.48
CA ILE A 51 -0.23 18.16 -48.26
C ILE A 51 1.19 18.75 -48.31
N PRO A 52 1.35 20.08 -48.34
CA PRO A 52 2.67 20.72 -48.30
C PRO A 52 3.44 20.33 -47.02
N THR A 53 4.76 20.16 -47.13
CA THR A 53 5.62 19.90 -45.97
C THR A 53 5.44 20.98 -44.90
N GLY A 54 5.28 20.56 -43.64
CA GLY A 54 5.03 21.46 -42.51
C GLY A 54 3.56 21.80 -42.28
N TYR A 55 2.63 21.03 -42.87
CA TYR A 55 1.19 21.18 -42.67
C TYR A 55 0.52 19.83 -42.39
N SER A 56 -0.57 19.86 -41.62
CA SER A 56 -1.49 18.75 -41.37
C SER A 56 -2.94 19.11 -41.73
N ARG A 57 -3.75 18.09 -42.02
CA ARG A 57 -5.21 18.21 -42.18
C ARG A 57 -5.97 18.12 -40.86
N LYS A 58 -5.29 17.76 -39.77
CA LYS A 58 -5.87 17.64 -38.44
C LYS A 58 -5.42 18.83 -37.60
N GLY A 59 -6.37 19.55 -37.04
CA GLY A 59 -6.10 20.60 -36.07
C GLY A 59 -6.12 20.05 -34.64
N GLY A 60 -5.95 20.95 -33.68
CA GLY A 60 -6.11 20.63 -32.24
C GLY A 60 -4.80 20.34 -31.53
N ASP A 61 -3.66 20.52 -32.18
CA ASP A 61 -2.37 20.48 -31.48
C ASP A 61 -2.20 21.74 -30.60
N CYS A 62 -2.06 21.47 -29.30
CA CYS A 62 -1.89 22.45 -28.24
C CYS A 62 -0.43 22.85 -28.02
N ASN A 63 0.55 22.10 -28.57
CA ASN A 63 1.98 22.41 -28.52
C ASN A 63 2.75 21.96 -29.79
N ASP A 64 2.62 22.77 -30.84
CA ASP A 64 3.28 22.70 -32.17
C ASP A 64 4.82 22.87 -32.15
N ASN A 65 5.46 22.55 -31.04
CA ASN A 65 6.91 22.45 -30.88
C ASN A 65 7.34 21.12 -30.25
N ASN A 66 6.39 20.26 -29.88
CA ASN A 66 6.63 19.02 -29.19
C ASN A 66 5.77 17.90 -29.78
N ARG A 67 6.38 17.11 -30.66
CA ARG A 67 5.77 15.97 -31.36
C ARG A 67 5.15 14.86 -30.49
N TYR A 68 5.28 14.96 -29.17
CA TYR A 68 4.68 14.04 -28.21
C TYR A 68 3.38 14.59 -27.59
N VAL A 69 3.02 15.84 -27.87
CA VAL A 69 1.82 16.52 -27.35
C VAL A 69 0.88 16.76 -28.53
N ASN A 70 -0.20 15.98 -28.62
CA ASN A 70 -1.19 16.08 -29.68
C ASN A 70 -2.47 15.33 -29.31
N PRO A 71 -3.60 15.54 -30.04
CA PRO A 71 -4.89 14.86 -29.83
C PRO A 71 -4.92 13.32 -29.76
N LYS A 72 -3.80 12.63 -30.00
CA LYS A 72 -3.68 11.18 -29.92
C LYS A 72 -2.65 10.69 -28.90
N ALA A 73 -1.96 11.59 -28.21
CA ALA A 73 -1.02 11.21 -27.18
C ALA A 73 -1.75 10.52 -26.02
N GLU A 74 -0.99 9.70 -25.28
CA GLU A 74 -1.41 9.15 -24.00
C GLU A 74 -1.00 10.15 -22.91
N GLU A 75 -1.90 10.44 -21.97
CA GLU A 75 -1.61 11.29 -20.83
C GLU A 75 -0.52 10.68 -19.95
N LEU A 76 0.50 11.46 -19.61
CA LEU A 76 1.54 11.11 -18.65
C LEU A 76 1.37 11.95 -17.39
N CYS A 77 1.83 11.46 -16.24
CA CYS A 77 1.96 12.30 -15.05
C CYS A 77 3.17 13.23 -15.14
N ASN A 78 3.12 14.24 -16.01
CA ASN A 78 4.24 15.13 -16.32
C ASN A 78 3.90 16.64 -16.19
N GLY A 79 2.66 16.97 -15.83
CA GLY A 79 2.16 18.34 -15.71
C GLY A 79 1.83 19.01 -17.05
N ILE A 80 1.67 18.24 -18.13
CA ILE A 80 1.35 18.68 -19.49
C ILE A 80 0.05 17.98 -19.89
N ASP A 81 -0.86 18.73 -20.52
CA ASP A 81 -1.98 18.16 -21.27
C ASP A 81 -1.40 17.56 -22.57
N ASP A 82 -0.99 16.28 -22.50
CA ASP A 82 -0.30 15.62 -23.60
C ASP A 82 -1.27 15.36 -24.76
N ASN A 83 -2.52 15.06 -24.46
CA ASN A 83 -3.54 14.68 -25.43
C ASN A 83 -4.39 15.85 -25.94
N CYS A 84 -4.13 17.07 -25.48
CA CYS A 84 -4.83 18.31 -25.85
C CYS A 84 -6.36 18.28 -25.64
N ASP A 85 -6.86 17.58 -24.62
CA ASP A 85 -8.28 17.54 -24.27
C ASP A 85 -8.71 18.61 -23.24
N GLY A 86 -7.74 19.36 -22.71
CA GLY A 86 -7.92 20.42 -21.72
C GLY A 86 -7.80 19.96 -20.28
N ILE A 87 -7.49 18.68 -20.03
CA ILE A 87 -7.31 18.10 -18.69
C ILE A 87 -5.86 17.67 -18.54
N VAL A 88 -5.13 18.35 -17.66
CA VAL A 88 -3.74 17.99 -17.32
C VAL A 88 -3.75 16.83 -16.34
N ASP A 89 -2.98 15.78 -16.63
CA ASP A 89 -2.65 14.69 -15.71
C ASP A 89 -3.90 14.03 -15.04
N PRO A 90 -4.93 13.57 -15.80
CA PRO A 90 -6.11 12.94 -15.21
C PRO A 90 -5.83 11.64 -14.42
N GLU A 91 -6.85 11.15 -13.70
CA GLU A 91 -6.75 9.84 -13.05
C GLU A 91 -6.48 8.72 -14.07
N ASN A 92 -5.58 7.81 -13.71
CA ASN A 92 -5.05 6.74 -14.57
C ASN A 92 -4.20 7.22 -15.76
N SER A 93 -3.68 8.47 -15.75
CA SER A 93 -2.55 8.83 -16.59
C SER A 93 -1.37 7.88 -16.37
N LYS A 94 -0.55 7.71 -17.39
CA LYS A 94 0.62 6.84 -17.32
C LYS A 94 1.63 7.38 -16.32
N ASP A 95 2.37 6.46 -15.70
CA ASP A 95 3.33 6.73 -14.63
C ASP A 95 2.68 7.30 -13.35
N CYS A 96 1.36 7.12 -13.19
CA CYS A 96 0.66 7.43 -11.94
C CYS A 96 1.16 6.58 -10.76
N ASN A 97 1.11 7.19 -9.58
CA ASN A 97 1.32 6.48 -8.32
C ASN A 97 -0.01 5.91 -7.83
N ARG A 98 0.05 4.72 -7.24
CA ARG A 98 -1.10 4.15 -6.55
C ARG A 98 -1.16 4.75 -5.15
N TYR A 99 -2.16 5.59 -4.92
CA TYR A 99 -2.47 6.13 -3.61
C TYR A 99 -3.60 5.34 -2.98
N TYR A 100 -3.41 4.96 -1.73
CA TYR A 100 -4.40 4.30 -0.90
C TYR A 100 -5.17 5.33 -0.09
N LYS A 101 -6.43 5.02 0.19
CA LYS A 101 -7.28 5.84 1.03
C LYS A 101 -6.82 5.74 2.48
N ASP A 102 -6.47 6.89 3.02
CA ASP A 102 -5.92 7.11 4.36
C ASP A 102 -6.66 8.31 4.96
N ILE A 103 -7.57 8.05 5.89
CA ILE A 103 -8.47 9.02 6.52
C ILE A 103 -7.84 9.62 7.78
N ASP A 104 -6.98 8.88 8.50
CA ASP A 104 -6.42 9.32 9.78
C ASP A 104 -5.00 9.90 9.72
N TYR A 105 -4.42 9.91 8.52
CA TYR A 105 -3.19 10.58 8.14
C TYR A 105 -1.91 9.98 8.76
N ASP A 106 -1.87 8.67 9.03
CA ASP A 106 -0.67 8.00 9.52
C ASP A 106 0.30 7.52 8.42
N GLY A 107 -0.13 7.59 7.14
CA GLY A 107 0.67 7.22 5.97
C GLY A 107 0.43 5.80 5.47
N PHE A 108 -0.40 5.02 6.14
CA PHE A 108 -0.90 3.73 5.68
C PHE A 108 -2.37 3.88 5.27
N GLY A 109 -2.72 3.27 4.15
CA GLY A 109 -4.09 3.27 3.67
C GLY A 109 -4.75 1.91 3.73
N THR A 110 -6.07 1.94 3.59
CA THR A 110 -6.88 0.74 3.36
C THR A 110 -6.58 0.09 2.01
N ASP A 111 -7.27 -1.00 1.68
CA ASP A 111 -7.19 -1.64 0.35
C ASP A 111 -7.84 -0.81 -0.78
N GLU A 112 -8.58 0.26 -0.46
CA GLU A 112 -9.16 1.16 -1.46
C GLU A 112 -8.06 2.04 -2.07
N SER A 113 -7.85 1.99 -3.38
CA SER A 113 -6.79 2.74 -4.06
C SER A 113 -7.20 3.35 -5.40
N ARG A 114 -6.53 4.44 -5.77
CA ARG A 114 -6.65 5.13 -7.07
C ARG A 114 -5.26 5.35 -7.67
N CYS A 115 -5.18 5.42 -8.99
CA CYS A 115 -3.93 5.75 -9.68
C CYS A 115 -3.91 7.23 -10.04
N LEU A 116 -3.14 8.03 -9.29
CA LEU A 116 -3.13 9.49 -9.38
C LEU A 116 -1.70 9.99 -9.61
N CYS A 117 -1.58 11.13 -10.29
CA CYS A 117 -0.28 11.78 -10.45
C CYS A 117 0.18 12.47 -9.16
N VAL A 118 -0.76 12.95 -8.35
CA VAL A 118 -0.57 13.53 -7.02
C VAL A 118 -1.65 13.04 -6.07
N SER A 119 -1.39 13.06 -4.76
CA SER A 119 -2.39 12.71 -3.74
C SER A 119 -3.62 13.62 -3.85
N GLU A 120 -4.82 13.06 -3.75
CA GLU A 120 -6.08 13.80 -3.87
C GLU A 120 -7.09 13.34 -2.82
N GLY A 121 -7.64 14.28 -2.05
CA GLY A 121 -8.63 13.98 -1.01
C GLY A 121 -8.07 13.01 0.01
N ASP A 122 -8.78 11.91 0.26
CA ASP A 122 -8.36 10.85 1.18
C ASP A 122 -7.37 9.84 0.55
N PHE A 123 -7.14 9.88 -0.76
CA PHE A 123 -6.15 9.03 -1.41
C PHE A 123 -4.77 9.68 -1.32
N ARG A 124 -4.03 9.32 -0.28
CA ARG A 124 -2.76 9.99 0.08
C ARG A 124 -1.66 9.07 0.60
N ALA A 125 -2.00 7.90 1.14
CA ALA A 125 -1.00 6.93 1.57
C ALA A 125 -0.37 6.24 0.36
N LEU A 126 0.93 5.95 0.45
CA LEU A 126 1.65 5.15 -0.55
C LEU A 126 1.77 3.69 -0.13
N GLU A 127 1.62 3.44 1.17
CA GLU A 127 1.62 2.10 1.75
C GLU A 127 0.18 1.65 2.03
N ARG A 128 -0.06 0.34 1.96
CA ARG A 128 -1.36 -0.28 2.25
C ARG A 128 -1.28 -1.13 3.51
N GLY A 129 -2.44 -1.52 4.02
CA GLY A 129 -2.55 -2.53 5.07
C GLY A 129 -3.00 -1.97 6.41
N ASP A 130 -3.49 -0.73 6.43
CA ASP A 130 -4.14 -0.18 7.61
C ASP A 130 -5.45 -0.93 7.90
N CYS A 131 -5.50 -1.55 9.08
CA CYS A 131 -6.64 -2.29 9.60
C CYS A 131 -7.64 -1.40 10.36
N ASN A 132 -7.28 -0.16 10.69
CA ASN A 132 -8.14 0.83 11.32
C ASN A 132 -7.83 2.28 10.89
N ASP A 133 -8.31 2.62 9.69
CA ASP A 133 -8.28 3.94 9.01
C ASP A 133 -9.05 5.08 9.70
N LYS A 134 -9.18 5.03 11.02
CA LYS A 134 -9.75 6.08 11.87
C LYS A 134 -8.91 6.31 13.12
N ASN A 135 -7.84 5.53 13.30
CA ASN A 135 -6.98 5.60 14.45
C ASN A 135 -5.51 5.51 14.00
N PRO A 136 -4.79 6.66 13.99
CA PRO A 136 -3.44 6.76 13.43
C PRO A 136 -2.37 6.12 14.33
N LYS A 137 -2.78 5.27 15.27
CA LYS A 137 -1.93 4.46 16.14
C LYS A 137 -2.01 2.98 15.79
N ILE A 138 -2.92 2.60 14.91
CA ILE A 138 -3.16 1.21 14.51
C ILE A 138 -2.84 1.14 13.03
N HIS A 139 -1.66 0.63 12.70
CA HIS A 139 -1.12 0.57 11.34
C HIS A 139 0.07 -0.39 11.28
N PRO A 140 0.49 -0.88 10.09
CA PRO A 140 1.57 -1.86 9.93
C PRO A 140 2.87 -1.61 10.73
N ASP A 141 3.27 -0.34 10.85
CA ASP A 141 4.49 0.06 11.58
C ASP A 141 4.27 0.35 13.08
N ALA A 142 3.05 0.18 13.59
CA ALA A 142 2.76 0.44 15.00
C ALA A 142 3.45 -0.60 15.90
N LYS A 143 3.68 -0.21 17.15
CA LYS A 143 4.11 -1.16 18.18
C LYS A 143 2.88 -1.67 18.90
N GLU A 144 2.85 -2.97 19.14
CA GLU A 144 1.82 -3.57 19.98
C GLU A 144 1.78 -2.91 21.37
N ILE A 145 0.58 -2.83 21.90
CA ILE A 145 0.26 -2.41 23.26
C ILE A 145 -0.70 -3.45 23.81
N CYS A 146 -0.48 -3.97 25.03
CA CYS A 146 -1.43 -4.88 25.67
C CYS A 146 -2.81 -4.22 25.87
N ASN A 147 -3.68 -4.33 24.87
CA ASN A 147 -4.96 -3.62 24.79
C ASN A 147 -6.06 -4.44 24.10
N ASP A 148 -5.79 -5.72 23.81
CA ASP A 148 -6.67 -6.64 23.08
C ASP A 148 -6.98 -6.20 21.63
N LEU A 149 -6.10 -5.42 21.00
CA LEU A 149 -6.15 -5.01 19.58
C LEU A 149 -4.90 -5.50 18.84
N ASP A 150 -5.05 -5.69 17.53
CA ASP A 150 -3.94 -5.84 16.59
C ASP A 150 -3.49 -4.43 16.19
N ASP A 151 -2.54 -3.85 16.94
CA ASP A 151 -2.11 -2.46 16.69
C ASP A 151 -1.26 -2.38 15.42
N ASN A 152 -0.46 -3.42 15.12
CA ASN A 152 0.44 -3.44 13.97
C ASN A 152 -0.15 -4.10 12.71
N CYS A 153 -1.44 -4.43 12.72
CA CYS A 153 -2.17 -4.98 11.59
C CYS A 153 -1.55 -6.25 10.96
N ASN A 154 -0.89 -7.12 11.74
CA ASN A 154 -0.28 -8.35 11.24
C ASN A 154 -1.19 -9.59 11.33
N GLY A 155 -2.37 -9.45 11.94
CA GLY A 155 -3.36 -10.51 12.12
C GLY A 155 -3.24 -11.29 13.43
N GLU A 156 -2.29 -10.95 14.29
CA GLU A 156 -2.17 -11.42 15.67
C GLU A 156 -2.55 -10.28 16.64
N THR A 157 -2.72 -10.58 17.92
CA THR A 157 -3.14 -9.58 18.91
C THR A 157 -2.23 -9.70 20.11
N ASP A 158 -1.70 -8.55 20.55
CA ASP A 158 -0.87 -8.42 21.74
C ASP A 158 0.38 -9.34 21.69
N GLU A 159 1.02 -9.46 20.53
CA GLU A 159 2.16 -10.34 20.28
C GLU A 159 3.53 -9.65 20.34
N GLY A 160 4.59 -10.45 20.19
CA GLY A 160 5.96 -9.97 20.08
C GLY A 160 6.67 -9.66 21.40
N GLU A 161 7.88 -9.13 21.28
CA GLU A 161 8.71 -8.67 22.40
C GLU A 161 8.84 -7.14 22.34
N ASN A 162 8.92 -6.46 23.49
CA ASN A 162 8.91 -4.99 23.62
C ASN A 162 7.54 -4.30 23.42
N ILE A 163 6.47 -5.03 23.67
CA ILE A 163 5.10 -4.52 23.79
C ILE A 163 4.98 -3.51 24.94
N THR A 164 4.08 -2.54 24.84
CA THR A 164 3.81 -1.56 25.92
C THR A 164 2.67 -2.05 26.82
N ASN A 165 2.59 -1.58 28.09
CA ASN A 165 1.59 -2.00 29.08
C ASN A 165 1.61 -3.49 29.45
N CYS A 166 2.71 -4.19 29.18
CA CYS A 166 2.92 -5.55 29.64
C CYS A 166 3.26 -5.64 31.12
N ARG A 167 3.20 -6.87 31.62
CA ARG A 167 3.62 -7.26 32.98
C ARG A 167 4.77 -8.26 32.89
N PRO A 168 5.66 -8.29 33.90
CA PRO A 168 6.71 -9.29 33.93
C PRO A 168 6.12 -10.67 34.18
N PHE A 169 6.50 -11.63 33.34
CA PHE A 169 6.32 -13.05 33.59
C PHE A 169 7.68 -13.71 33.75
N TYR A 170 7.81 -14.50 34.80
CA TYR A 170 9.03 -15.21 35.17
C TYR A 170 9.03 -16.62 34.58
N ARG A 171 10.23 -17.13 34.30
CA ARG A 171 10.43 -18.52 33.89
C ARG A 171 10.00 -19.44 35.02
N ASP A 172 9.02 -20.29 34.73
CA ASP A 172 8.45 -21.33 35.57
C ASP A 172 8.40 -22.60 34.70
N SER A 173 9.31 -23.54 34.94
CA SER A 173 9.45 -24.76 34.17
C SER A 173 8.59 -25.89 34.73
N ASP A 174 8.33 -25.93 36.04
CA ASP A 174 7.65 -27.04 36.72
C ASP A 174 6.15 -26.84 37.00
N GLY A 175 5.67 -25.60 37.02
CA GLY A 175 4.25 -25.23 36.94
C GLY A 175 3.61 -24.88 38.27
N ASP A 176 4.38 -24.53 39.28
CA ASP A 176 3.84 -24.17 40.60
C ASP A 176 3.39 -22.70 40.73
N GLY A 177 3.69 -21.86 39.73
CA GLY A 177 3.31 -20.46 39.67
C GLY A 177 4.32 -19.48 40.28
N PHE A 178 5.49 -19.95 40.70
CA PHE A 178 6.65 -19.15 41.06
C PHE A 178 7.75 -19.38 40.04
N GLY A 179 8.42 -18.31 39.63
CA GLY A 179 9.52 -18.39 38.69
C GLY A 179 10.88 -18.24 39.36
N ILE A 180 11.90 -18.75 38.67
CA ILE A 180 13.29 -18.69 39.13
C ILE A 180 13.93 -17.31 38.86
N GLY A 181 14.32 -16.62 39.94
CA GLY A 181 15.16 -15.42 39.88
C GLY A 181 14.56 -14.20 39.13
N ASP A 182 15.44 -13.36 38.58
CA ASP A 182 15.10 -12.09 37.92
C ASP A 182 14.87 -12.22 36.40
N GLU A 183 14.96 -13.43 35.84
CA GLU A 183 14.69 -13.67 34.42
C GLU A 183 13.19 -13.50 34.14
N SER A 184 12.82 -12.37 33.53
CA SER A 184 11.44 -12.09 33.15
C SER A 184 11.34 -11.61 31.71
N LYS A 185 10.21 -11.92 31.08
CA LYS A 185 9.76 -11.31 29.83
C LYS A 185 8.57 -10.39 30.11
N CYS A 186 8.54 -9.24 29.45
CA CYS A 186 7.39 -8.35 29.49
C CYS A 186 6.37 -8.84 28.46
N LEU A 187 5.28 -9.46 28.91
CA LEU A 187 4.24 -10.07 28.06
C LEU A 187 2.84 -9.60 28.50
N CYS A 188 1.84 -9.74 27.63
CA CYS A 188 0.43 -9.48 27.99
C CYS A 188 -0.20 -10.70 28.68
N LYS A 189 0.20 -11.90 28.25
CA LYS A 189 -0.25 -13.19 28.76
C LYS A 189 0.93 -14.15 28.94
N PRO A 190 0.78 -15.22 29.74
CA PRO A 190 1.78 -16.29 29.80
C PRO A 190 2.16 -16.80 28.42
N ASP A 191 3.46 -16.99 28.17
CA ASP A 191 3.99 -17.59 26.95
C ASP A 191 5.01 -18.70 27.26
N GLY A 192 4.65 -19.94 26.93
CA GLY A 192 5.46 -21.12 27.21
C GLY A 192 5.79 -21.26 28.70
N ILE A 193 7.09 -21.20 29.01
CA ILE A 193 7.62 -21.28 30.38
C ILE A 193 7.64 -19.92 31.08
N PHE A 194 7.44 -18.79 30.39
CA PHE A 194 7.28 -17.49 31.03
C PHE A 194 5.81 -17.33 31.45
N ARG A 195 5.45 -17.94 32.59
CA ARG A 195 4.05 -18.06 33.04
C ARG A 195 3.82 -17.70 34.51
N ALA A 196 4.86 -17.61 35.32
CA ALA A 196 4.73 -17.21 36.72
C ALA A 196 4.64 -15.68 36.85
N GLU A 197 3.75 -15.20 37.71
CA GLU A 197 3.62 -13.77 38.04
C GLU A 197 4.48 -13.36 39.25
N LYS A 198 5.08 -14.35 39.92
CA LYS A 198 5.90 -14.16 41.12
C LYS A 198 7.28 -14.79 40.91
N THR A 199 8.28 -14.26 41.59
CA THR A 199 9.62 -14.83 41.69
C THR A 199 9.82 -15.52 43.04
N GLY A 200 10.96 -16.19 43.21
CA GLY A 200 11.44 -16.72 44.48
C GLY A 200 11.52 -18.24 44.51
N ASP A 201 11.22 -18.91 43.41
CA ASP A 201 11.41 -20.35 43.30
C ASP A 201 12.91 -20.71 43.37
N CYS A 202 13.23 -21.60 44.30
CA CYS A 202 14.57 -22.11 44.56
C CYS A 202 14.84 -23.44 43.84
N ASN A 203 13.83 -24.08 43.23
CA ASN A 203 13.99 -25.30 42.43
C ASN A 203 12.92 -25.43 41.32
N ASP A 204 13.17 -24.77 40.19
CA ASP A 204 12.34 -24.75 38.95
C ASP A 204 12.17 -26.10 38.23
N ASN A 205 12.58 -27.21 38.83
CA ASN A 205 12.34 -28.56 38.31
C ASN A 205 11.43 -29.39 39.22
N ASN A 206 10.91 -28.82 40.30
CA ASN A 206 10.09 -29.53 41.26
C ASN A 206 8.94 -28.65 41.78
N PRO A 207 7.69 -28.89 41.32
CA PRO A 207 6.54 -28.03 41.65
C PRO A 207 6.06 -28.16 43.10
N GLU A 208 6.73 -28.99 43.92
CA GLU A 208 6.51 -29.08 45.36
C GLU A 208 7.45 -28.17 46.16
N ILE A 209 8.43 -27.51 45.53
CA ILE A 209 9.42 -26.66 46.17
C ILE A 209 9.27 -25.22 45.68
N TYR A 210 8.66 -24.36 46.50
CA TYR A 210 8.37 -22.96 46.13
C TYR A 210 8.12 -22.09 47.37
N PRO A 211 8.16 -20.75 47.25
CA PRO A 211 7.86 -19.83 48.34
C PRO A 211 6.57 -20.14 49.10
N GLY A 212 6.71 -20.54 50.36
CA GLY A 212 5.57 -20.85 51.24
C GLY A 212 4.98 -22.25 51.08
N ALA A 213 5.67 -23.17 50.39
CA ALA A 213 5.35 -24.59 50.42
C ALA A 213 5.48 -25.17 51.85
N TYR A 214 5.05 -26.42 52.03
CA TYR A 214 5.19 -27.12 53.31
C TYR A 214 6.60 -27.69 53.44
N GLU A 215 7.22 -27.49 54.60
CA GLU A 215 8.55 -28.02 54.88
C GLU A 215 8.57 -29.47 55.32
N HIS A 216 9.42 -30.23 54.65
CA HIS A 216 9.68 -31.63 54.95
C HIS A 216 11.05 -31.76 55.62
N PHE A 217 11.20 -32.76 56.49
CA PHE A 217 12.51 -33.13 57.04
C PHE A 217 13.28 -34.01 56.04
N ASP A 218 13.51 -33.50 54.84
CA ASP A 218 14.13 -34.21 53.71
C ASP A 218 15.49 -33.64 53.29
N ARG A 219 16.01 -32.66 54.04
CA ARG A 219 17.27 -31.92 53.80
C ARG A 219 17.21 -30.96 52.62
N LEU A 220 16.02 -30.63 52.14
CA LEU A 220 15.79 -29.56 51.18
C LEU A 220 15.16 -28.36 51.91
N ASP A 221 15.20 -27.20 51.25
CA ASP A 221 14.42 -26.02 51.63
C ASP A 221 13.21 -26.04 50.71
N ASN A 222 12.13 -26.71 51.12
CA ASN A 222 10.95 -26.89 50.29
C ASN A 222 10.19 -25.57 50.11
N ASN A 223 10.26 -24.64 51.07
CA ASN A 223 9.48 -23.42 51.09
C ASN A 223 10.26 -22.18 50.64
N CYS A 224 11.51 -22.38 50.21
CA CYS A 224 12.43 -21.38 49.68
C CYS A 224 12.64 -20.17 50.61
N ASN A 225 12.69 -20.38 51.92
CA ASN A 225 12.92 -19.30 52.90
C ASN A 225 14.40 -19.13 53.30
N GLY A 226 15.29 -19.97 52.78
CA GLY A 226 16.72 -19.95 53.05
C GLY A 226 17.17 -20.75 54.27
N ILE A 227 16.26 -21.52 54.89
CA ILE A 227 16.54 -22.39 56.03
C ILE A 227 16.16 -23.82 55.64
N ILE A 228 17.07 -24.77 55.84
CA ILE A 228 16.81 -26.19 55.57
C ILE A 228 16.19 -26.84 56.82
N ASP A 229 15.14 -27.65 56.61
CA ASP A 229 14.49 -28.48 57.64
C ASP A 229 14.03 -27.69 58.89
N GLU A 230 13.42 -26.50 58.76
CA GLU A 230 12.95 -25.76 59.92
C GLU A 230 11.68 -26.34 60.55
N ASN A 231 11.53 -26.10 61.85
CA ASN A 231 10.42 -26.66 62.61
C ASN A 231 9.11 -25.91 62.26
N PRO A 232 8.02 -26.59 61.83
CA PRO A 232 6.78 -25.98 61.30
C PRO A 232 5.92 -25.17 62.30
N GLY A 233 6.52 -24.68 63.39
CA GLY A 233 5.81 -24.05 64.51
C GLY A 233 5.09 -22.73 64.22
N ASN A 234 5.15 -22.18 62.99
CA ASN A 234 4.55 -20.89 62.64
C ASN A 234 3.82 -20.82 61.28
N LEU A 235 3.58 -21.94 60.58
CA LEU A 235 2.83 -21.91 59.31
C LEU A 235 1.37 -22.37 59.46
N PRO A 236 0.43 -21.79 58.69
CA PRO A 236 -0.96 -22.23 58.64
C PRO A 236 -1.04 -23.69 58.15
N PRO A 237 -2.05 -24.45 58.60
CA PRO A 237 -2.18 -25.88 58.28
C PRO A 237 -2.24 -26.13 56.76
N PRO A 238 -1.67 -27.25 56.27
CA PRO A 238 -1.59 -27.52 54.84
C PRO A 238 -2.98 -27.62 54.20
N PRO A 239 -3.13 -27.19 52.93
CA PRO A 239 -4.37 -27.37 52.20
C PRO A 239 -4.69 -28.88 52.07
N PRO A 240 -5.98 -29.26 52.08
CA PRO A 240 -6.39 -30.65 51.99
C PRO A 240 -5.93 -31.23 50.64
N ARG A 241 -5.17 -32.34 50.70
CA ARG A 241 -4.74 -33.09 49.51
C ARG A 241 -5.92 -33.35 48.56
N PRO A 242 -5.75 -33.16 47.23
CA PRO A 242 -6.73 -33.59 46.25
C PRO A 242 -7.04 -35.07 46.48
N LYS A 243 -8.31 -35.39 46.69
CA LYS A 243 -8.73 -36.78 46.83
C LYS A 243 -8.31 -37.54 45.55
N PRO A 244 -7.75 -38.76 45.67
CA PRO A 244 -7.49 -39.57 44.50
C PRO A 244 -8.78 -39.70 43.70
N LYS A 245 -8.73 -39.37 42.41
CA LYS A 245 -9.82 -39.64 41.49
C LYS A 245 -9.97 -41.16 41.47
N ASN A 246 -11.00 -41.67 42.15
CA ASN A 246 -11.43 -43.04 41.95
C ASN A 246 -11.83 -43.15 40.48
N TYR A 247 -11.09 -43.99 39.74
CA TYR A 247 -11.37 -44.35 38.36
C TYR A 247 -12.80 -44.90 38.21
#